data_AF-A0AAV1TT83-F1
#
_entry.id   AF-A0AAV1TT83-F1
#
_cell.length_a   1.000
_cell.length_b   1.000
_cell.length_c   1.000
_cell.angle_alpha   90.00
_cell.angle_beta   90.00
_cell.angle_gamma   90.00
#
_symmetry.space_group_name_H-M   'P 1'
#
loop_
_entity.id
_entity.type
_entity.pdbx_description
1 polymer ?
#
loop_
_entity_poly.entity_id
_entity_poly.type
_entity_poly.pdbx_seq_one_letter_code
_entity_poly.pdbx_strand_id
1 'polypeptide(L)'
;MRAATTFHRVIRRATETSRGTARYLSDSAAAALPEGLEEIYSVPSTLSWSLKELHQEGAVLNAADVVLTEEKLRELAELCHLHLDDDKVPGLLKDVEAIIQCTKTIQAMTISDNIDDVYSTSNFDADIVAPLRDDVVTAGDCADKILANAAERSGYYFKVPKVMRD
;
A
#
# COMPACT_ATOMS: atom_id res chain seq x y z
N MET A 1 41.59 8.12 -31.91
CA MET A 1 41.97 7.07 -30.94
C MET A 1 42.35 7.74 -29.62
N ARG A 2 41.46 7.74 -28.62
CA ARG A 2 41.75 8.21 -27.26
C ARG A 2 41.31 7.11 -26.30
N ALA A 3 42.26 6.69 -25.46
CA ALA A 3 42.16 5.52 -24.59
C ALA A 3 41.25 5.80 -23.38
N ALA A 4 40.41 4.82 -23.06
CA ALA A 4 39.59 4.78 -21.86
C ALA A 4 40.43 4.36 -20.66
N THR A 5 40.33 5.08 -19.55
CA THR A 5 40.98 4.73 -18.27
C THR A 5 39.88 4.33 -17.28
N THR A 6 39.67 3.02 -17.13
CA THR A 6 38.71 2.45 -16.18
C THR A 6 39.39 2.28 -14.82
N PHE A 7 38.92 3.02 -13.80
CA PHE A 7 39.31 2.82 -12.41
C PHE A 7 38.36 1.80 -11.76
N HIS A 8 38.86 0.60 -11.46
CA HIS A 8 38.17 -0.35 -10.59
C HIS A 8 38.57 -0.09 -9.13
N ARG A 9 37.61 0.35 -8.33
CA ARG A 9 37.75 0.43 -6.86
C ARG A 9 37.00 -0.74 -6.22
N VAL A 10 37.75 -1.71 -5.72
CA VAL A 10 37.22 -2.82 -4.92
C VAL A 10 37.11 -2.35 -3.47
N ILE A 11 35.89 -2.27 -2.93
CA ILE A 11 35.65 -2.05 -1.50
C ILE A 11 35.26 -3.41 -0.90
N ARG A 12 36.18 -4.00 -0.13
CA ARG A 12 35.86 -5.10 0.78
C ARG A 12 35.31 -4.51 2.07
N ARG A 13 34.11 -4.92 2.48
CA ARG A 13 33.63 -4.73 3.86
C ARG A 13 33.31 -6.09 4.47
N ALA A 14 33.95 -6.35 5.60
CA ALA A 14 33.70 -7.49 6.46
C ALA A 14 32.34 -7.30 7.17
N THR A 15 31.52 -8.34 7.18
CA THR A 15 30.28 -8.39 7.94
C THR A 15 30.53 -9.17 9.24
N GLU A 16 30.79 -8.43 10.32
CA GLU A 16 30.58 -8.94 11.67
C GLU A 16 29.11 -8.76 12.01
N THR A 17 28.31 -9.82 11.85
CA THR A 17 26.94 -9.84 12.36
C THR A 17 26.87 -10.78 13.56
N SER A 18 26.66 -10.14 14.71
CA SER A 18 26.37 -10.71 16.03
C SER A 18 25.42 -11.91 15.97
N ARG A 19 25.86 -13.04 16.55
CA ARG A 19 25.09 -14.28 16.70
C ARG A 19 23.99 -14.10 17.74
N GLY A 20 22.76 -13.84 17.27
CA GLY A 20 21.54 -14.05 18.05
C GLY A 20 21.26 -15.55 18.18
N THR A 21 21.16 -16.02 19.42
CA THR A 21 20.98 -17.41 19.82
C THR A 21 19.66 -18.01 19.34
N ALA A 22 19.71 -18.95 18.40
CA ALA A 22 18.64 -19.91 18.18
C ALA A 22 19.05 -21.24 18.83
N ARG A 23 18.52 -21.50 20.03
CA ARG A 23 18.50 -22.85 20.60
C ARG A 23 17.39 -23.62 19.90
N TYR A 24 17.74 -24.39 18.88
CA TYR A 24 16.93 -25.53 18.46
C TYR A 24 17.78 -26.79 18.54
N LEU A 25 17.15 -27.79 19.13
CA LEU A 25 17.72 -28.98 19.72
C LEU A 25 18.55 -29.77 18.72
N SER A 26 19.75 -30.11 19.19
CA SER A 26 20.58 -31.19 18.66
C SER A 26 19.84 -32.50 18.91
N ASP A 27 19.25 -33.08 17.88
CA ASP A 27 19.11 -34.54 17.86
C ASP A 27 19.45 -35.10 16.49
N SER A 28 20.27 -36.14 16.57
CA SER A 28 21.10 -36.68 15.52
C SER A 28 20.34 -37.72 14.72
N ALA A 29 20.04 -37.41 13.47
CA ALA A 29 20.03 -38.38 12.38
C ALA A 29 20.31 -37.64 11.08
N ALA A 30 21.30 -38.10 10.33
CA ALA A 30 21.55 -37.67 8.96
C ALA A 30 20.38 -38.11 8.06
N ALA A 31 19.25 -37.42 8.18
CA ALA A 31 18.20 -37.46 7.18
C ALA A 31 18.76 -36.69 5.99
N ALA A 32 19.03 -37.42 4.89
CA ALA A 32 19.30 -36.79 3.61
C ALA A 32 18.23 -35.72 3.38
N LEU A 33 18.66 -34.48 3.12
CA LEU A 33 17.73 -33.40 2.84
C LEU A 33 16.83 -33.88 1.68
N PRO A 34 15.51 -33.66 1.75
CA PRO A 34 14.63 -34.02 0.63
C PRO A 34 15.18 -33.35 -0.63
N GLU A 35 15.20 -34.05 -1.78
CA GLU A 35 15.91 -33.61 -3.00
C GLU A 35 15.63 -32.15 -3.40
N GLY A 36 14.41 -31.65 -3.15
CA GLY A 36 14.06 -30.25 -3.42
C GLY A 36 14.77 -29.21 -2.53
N LEU A 37 15.26 -29.57 -1.34
CA LEU A 37 16.07 -28.67 -0.51
C LEU A 37 17.51 -28.55 -1.04
N GLU A 38 18.10 -29.66 -1.48
CA GLU A 38 19.44 -29.68 -2.09
C GLU A 38 19.46 -28.78 -3.34
N GLU A 39 18.37 -28.77 -4.12
CA GLU A 39 18.20 -27.88 -5.27
C GLU A 39 18.18 -26.40 -4.87
N ILE A 40 17.41 -26.01 -3.84
CA ILE A 40 17.33 -24.62 -3.35
C ILE A 40 18.68 -24.10 -2.83
N TYR A 41 19.44 -24.94 -2.12
CA TYR A 41 20.77 -24.56 -1.60
C TYR A 41 21.87 -24.57 -2.67
N SER A 42 21.67 -25.29 -3.77
CA SER A 42 22.58 -25.32 -4.92
C SER A 42 22.40 -24.10 -5.84
N VAL A 43 21.24 -23.42 -5.78
CA VAL A 43 21.07 -22.11 -6.43
C VAL A 43 22.09 -21.14 -5.81
N PRO A 44 23.07 -20.63 -6.57
CA PRO A 44 23.98 -19.63 -6.04
C PRO A 44 23.12 -18.47 -5.55
N SER A 45 23.39 -17.98 -4.34
CA SER A 45 22.81 -16.73 -3.85
C SER A 45 23.30 -15.62 -4.78
N THR A 46 22.61 -15.45 -5.90
CA THR A 46 22.85 -14.36 -6.82
C THR A 46 22.77 -13.10 -6.00
N LEU A 47 23.66 -12.15 -6.30
CA LEU A 47 23.60 -10.80 -5.74
C LEU A 47 22.33 -10.15 -6.32
N SER A 48 21.19 -10.56 -5.79
CA SER A 48 19.90 -9.96 -6.04
C SER A 48 19.78 -8.83 -5.04
N TRP A 49 19.44 -7.65 -5.54
CA TRP A 49 19.13 -6.53 -4.66
C TRP A 49 17.98 -6.96 -3.75
N SER A 50 18.16 -6.77 -2.45
CA SER A 50 17.06 -6.99 -1.53
C SER A 50 15.95 -5.98 -1.85
N LEU A 51 14.69 -6.37 -1.69
CA LEU A 51 13.56 -5.43 -1.87
C LEU A 51 13.76 -4.16 -1.02
N LYS A 52 14.33 -4.31 0.18
CA LYS A 52 14.65 -3.18 1.06
C LYS A 52 15.70 -2.23 0.45
N GLU A 53 16.70 -2.75 -0.26
CA GLU A 53 17.71 -1.94 -0.96
C GLU A 53 17.12 -1.18 -2.14
N LEU A 54 16.32 -1.85 -2.97
CA LEU A 54 15.64 -1.22 -4.11
C LEU A 54 14.73 -0.06 -3.66
N HIS A 55 14.03 -0.24 -2.54
CA HIS A 55 13.21 0.81 -1.96
C HIS A 55 14.05 1.92 -1.29
N GLN A 56 15.20 1.59 -0.68
CA GLN A 56 16.06 2.59 -0.01
C GLN A 56 16.82 3.48 -1.00
N GLU A 57 17.22 2.97 -2.17
CA GLU A 57 17.84 3.77 -3.22
C GLU A 57 16.91 4.88 -3.75
N GLY A 58 15.59 4.67 -3.71
CA GLY A 58 14.58 5.69 -4.04
C GLY A 58 14.07 6.51 -2.84
N ALA A 59 14.44 6.16 -1.60
CA ALA A 59 13.93 6.79 -0.37
C ALA A 59 14.67 8.07 0.03
N VAL A 60 15.64 8.54 -0.77
CA VAL A 60 16.24 9.86 -0.55
C VAL A 60 15.18 10.92 -0.82
N LEU A 61 14.53 11.36 0.26
CA LEU A 61 13.59 12.48 0.24
C LEU A 61 14.36 13.73 -0.20
N ASN A 62 14.27 14.07 -1.48
CA ASN A 62 14.70 15.38 -1.94
C ASN A 62 13.69 16.41 -1.39
N ALA A 63 14.17 17.47 -0.74
CA ALA A 63 13.30 18.51 -0.17
C ALA A 63 12.41 19.21 -1.23
N ALA A 64 12.76 19.11 -2.51
CA ALA A 64 11.95 19.59 -3.63
C ALA A 64 10.72 18.71 -3.93
N ASP A 65 10.61 17.55 -3.28
CA ASP A 65 9.62 16.52 -3.57
C ASP A 65 8.54 16.41 -2.47
N VAL A 66 8.63 17.26 -1.43
CA VAL A 66 7.59 17.35 -0.38
C VAL A 66 6.38 18.07 -0.96
N VAL A 67 5.31 17.31 -1.19
CA VAL A 67 4.10 17.82 -1.86
C VAL A 67 3.08 18.30 -0.83
N LEU A 68 3.07 17.74 0.39
CA LEU A 68 2.02 17.96 1.37
C LEU A 68 2.36 19.08 2.37
N THR A 69 1.51 20.12 2.40
CA THR A 69 1.49 21.13 3.47
C THR A 69 0.41 20.81 4.50
N GLU A 70 0.53 21.39 5.70
CA GLU A 70 -0.49 21.24 6.75
C GLU A 70 -1.88 21.69 6.28
N GLU A 71 -1.96 22.79 5.53
CA GLU A 71 -3.21 23.31 4.98
C GLU A 71 -3.89 22.29 4.04
N LYS A 72 -3.10 21.64 3.17
CA LYS A 72 -3.61 20.60 2.26
C LYS A 72 -4.04 19.34 3.00
N LEU A 73 -3.35 18.99 4.08
CA LEU A 73 -3.76 17.88 4.94
C LEU A 73 -5.10 18.17 5.64
N ARG A 74 -5.32 19.40 6.11
CA ARG A 74 -6.59 19.82 6.72
C ARG A 74 -7.73 19.85 5.70
N GLU A 75 -7.49 20.36 4.50
CA GLU A 75 -8.45 20.32 3.38
C GLU A 75 -8.84 18.87 3.05
N LEU A 76 -7.87 17.96 2.98
CA LEU A 76 -8.11 16.54 2.75
C LEU A 76 -8.95 15.90 3.86
N ALA A 77 -8.69 16.27 5.13
CA ALA A 77 -9.48 15.79 6.25
C ALA A 77 -10.94 16.28 6.20
N GLU A 78 -11.16 17.54 5.80
CA GLU A 78 -12.50 18.08 5.60
C GLU A 78 -13.27 17.33 4.50
N LEU A 79 -12.60 17.02 3.39
CA LEU A 79 -13.16 16.22 2.29
C LEU A 79 -13.53 14.80 2.74
N CYS A 80 -12.74 14.22 3.64
CA CYS A 80 -13.01 12.90 4.22
C CYS A 80 -13.97 12.94 5.42
N HIS A 81 -14.46 14.11 5.83
CA HIS A 81 -15.27 14.31 7.03
C HIS A 81 -14.60 13.78 8.32
N LEU A 82 -13.27 13.93 8.42
CA LEU A 82 -12.46 13.53 9.56
C LEU A 82 -12.10 14.73 10.43
N HIS A 83 -12.19 14.56 11.75
CA HIS A 83 -11.67 15.52 12.71
C HIS A 83 -10.19 15.24 12.99
N LEU A 84 -9.35 16.28 12.95
CA LEU A 84 -7.92 16.19 13.23
C LEU A 84 -7.55 17.00 14.47
N ASP A 85 -6.90 16.34 15.42
CA ASP A 85 -6.26 17.00 16.56
C ASP A 85 -4.92 17.62 16.12
N ASP A 86 -4.67 18.87 16.50
CA ASP A 86 -3.45 19.61 16.14
C ASP A 86 -2.17 18.89 16.59
N ASP A 87 -2.23 18.14 17.69
CA ASP A 87 -1.11 17.35 18.21
C ASP A 87 -0.70 16.18 17.28
N LYS A 88 -1.62 15.71 16.43
CA LYS A 88 -1.42 14.55 15.55
C LYS A 88 -1.05 14.95 14.12
N VAL A 89 -1.32 16.19 13.74
CA VAL A 89 -1.02 16.77 12.43
C VAL A 89 0.43 16.51 11.97
N PRO A 90 1.49 16.77 12.78
CA PRO A 90 2.86 16.58 12.29
C PRO A 90 3.23 15.11 12.05
N GLY A 91 2.64 14.18 12.81
CA GLY A 91 2.83 12.75 12.59
C GLY A 91 2.12 12.27 11.32
N LEU A 92 0.85 12.66 11.17
CA LEU A 92 0.05 12.32 9.99
C LEU A 92 0.63 12.89 8.70
N LEU A 93 1.16 14.12 8.74
CA LEU A 93 1.82 14.74 7.59
C LEU A 93 2.97 13.85 7.09
N LYS A 94 3.81 13.34 7.99
CA LYS A 94 4.91 12.44 7.65
C LYS A 94 4.43 11.12 7.07
N ASP A 95 3.39 10.53 7.67
CA ASP A 95 2.88 9.23 7.25
C ASP A 95 2.20 9.30 5.87
N VAL A 96 1.40 10.35 5.62
CA VAL A 96 0.75 10.57 4.32
C VAL A 96 1.78 10.91 3.24
N GLU A 97 2.77 11.76 3.54
CA GLU A 97 3.86 12.05 2.61
C GLU A 97 4.63 10.78 2.22
N ALA A 98 4.87 9.86 3.17
CA ALA A 98 5.51 8.58 2.88
C ALA A 98 4.68 7.69 1.93
N ILE A 99 3.35 7.68 2.08
CA ILE A 99 2.45 6.96 1.18
C ILE A 99 2.48 7.59 -0.22
N ILE A 100 2.39 8.91 -0.32
CA ILE A 100 2.44 9.64 -1.60
C ILE A 100 3.77 9.36 -2.31
N GLN A 101 4.89 9.37 -1.60
CA GLN A 101 6.19 9.08 -2.21
C GLN A 101 6.26 7.65 -2.78
N CYS A 102 5.64 6.68 -2.11
CA CYS A 102 5.53 5.32 -2.64
C CYS A 102 4.76 5.28 -3.96
N THR A 103 3.70 6.10 -4.11
CA THR A 103 2.95 6.18 -5.38
C THR A 103 3.76 6.80 -6.52
N LYS A 104 4.66 7.74 -6.24
CA LYS A 104 5.56 8.30 -7.27
C LYS A 104 6.49 7.25 -7.87
N THR A 105 6.95 6.29 -7.06
CA THR A 105 7.74 5.15 -7.57
C THR A 105 6.95 4.32 -8.57
N ILE A 106 5.64 4.12 -8.32
CA ILE A 106 4.76 3.41 -9.25
C ILE A 106 4.57 4.21 -10.54
N GLN A 107 4.40 5.53 -10.45
CA GLN A 107 4.27 6.42 -11.61
C GLN A 107 5.53 6.47 -12.48
N ALA A 108 6.72 6.27 -11.89
CA ALA A 108 7.98 6.23 -12.62
C ALA A 108 8.19 4.95 -13.42
N MET A 109 7.35 3.92 -13.25
CA MET A 109 7.43 2.68 -14.02
C MET A 109 6.87 2.86 -15.42
N THR A 110 7.57 2.32 -16.42
CA THR A 110 7.09 2.29 -17.80
C THR A 110 5.90 1.36 -17.91
N ILE A 111 4.75 1.92 -18.27
CA ILE A 111 3.55 1.17 -18.66
C ILE A 111 3.74 0.75 -20.12
N SER A 112 3.55 -0.52 -20.46
CA SER A 112 3.60 -0.97 -21.86
C SER A 112 2.43 -0.38 -22.66
N ASP A 113 2.66 -0.01 -23.91
CA ASP A 113 1.69 0.71 -24.78
C ASP A 113 0.35 -0.02 -25.03
N ASN A 114 0.23 -1.29 -24.63
CA ASN A 114 -0.93 -2.15 -24.88
C ASN A 114 -1.60 -2.60 -23.57
N ILE A 115 -1.85 -1.66 -22.65
CA ILE A 115 -2.63 -1.91 -21.43
C ILE A 115 -3.94 -1.17 -21.56
N ASP A 116 -5.04 -1.92 -21.59
CA ASP A 116 -6.38 -1.36 -21.44
C ASP A 116 -6.61 -0.93 -19.99
N ASP A 117 -7.34 0.17 -19.79
CA ASP A 117 -7.72 0.63 -18.47
C ASP A 117 -8.60 -0.41 -17.77
N VAL A 118 -8.09 -0.94 -16.65
CA VAL A 118 -8.82 -1.95 -15.86
C VAL A 118 -9.73 -1.27 -14.83
N TYR A 119 -11.01 -1.12 -15.17
CA TYR A 119 -12.02 -0.53 -14.26
C TYR A 119 -12.79 -1.56 -13.42
N SER A 120 -12.78 -2.85 -13.82
CA SER A 120 -13.42 -3.94 -13.08
C SER A 120 -12.64 -5.25 -13.27
N THR A 121 -12.57 -6.08 -12.24
CA THR A 121 -11.97 -7.42 -12.31
C THR A 121 -12.90 -8.47 -12.92
N SER A 122 -14.18 -8.13 -13.15
CA SER A 122 -15.15 -9.02 -13.79
C SER A 122 -14.86 -9.09 -15.28
N ASN A 123 -14.16 -10.15 -15.70
CA ASN A 123 -14.02 -10.69 -17.05
C ASN A 123 -14.22 -9.69 -18.21
N PHE A 124 -13.11 -9.24 -18.78
CA PHE A 124 -12.99 -8.41 -20.00
C PHE A 124 -13.48 -9.11 -21.29
N ASP A 125 -14.46 -10.01 -21.20
CA ASP A 125 -15.14 -10.42 -22.41
C ASP A 125 -16.11 -9.29 -22.78
N ALA A 126 -15.96 -8.77 -23.99
CA ALA A 126 -16.77 -7.69 -24.56
C ALA A 126 -18.30 -7.97 -24.56
N ASP A 127 -18.70 -9.18 -24.17
CA ASP A 127 -20.07 -9.68 -24.11
C ASP A 127 -20.69 -9.64 -22.69
N ILE A 128 -19.97 -9.20 -21.65
CA ILE A 128 -20.56 -9.05 -20.31
C ILE A 128 -21.36 -7.76 -20.23
N VAL A 129 -22.63 -7.85 -20.63
CA VAL A 129 -23.62 -6.80 -20.46
C VAL A 129 -23.88 -6.59 -18.96
N ALA A 130 -23.87 -5.33 -18.52
CA ALA A 130 -24.19 -4.96 -17.14
C ALA A 130 -25.55 -5.57 -16.73
N PRO A 131 -25.66 -6.23 -15.57
CA PRO A 131 -26.90 -6.87 -15.16
C PRO A 131 -28.00 -5.82 -14.99
N LEU A 132 -29.08 -5.96 -15.77
CA LEU A 132 -30.26 -5.15 -15.62
C LEU A 132 -31.10 -5.67 -14.45
N ARG A 133 -31.58 -4.76 -13.61
CA ARG A 133 -32.55 -5.09 -12.56
C ARG A 133 -33.94 -5.13 -13.17
N ASP A 134 -34.73 -6.16 -12.85
CA ASP A 134 -36.14 -6.24 -13.21
C ASP A 134 -36.93 -5.07 -12.61
N ASP A 135 -37.87 -4.51 -13.40
CA ASP A 135 -38.73 -3.42 -12.96
C ASP A 135 -39.94 -3.95 -12.16
N VAL A 136 -39.67 -4.43 -10.95
CA VAL A 136 -40.68 -4.97 -10.04
C VAL A 136 -40.80 -4.07 -8.81
N VAL A 137 -42.04 -3.68 -8.50
CA VAL A 137 -42.35 -2.89 -7.30
C VAL A 137 -42.08 -3.75 -6.06
N THR A 138 -41.00 -3.45 -5.36
CA THR A 138 -40.74 -4.02 -4.04
C THR A 138 -41.32 -3.06 -3.01
N ALA A 139 -42.46 -3.41 -2.41
CA ALA A 139 -43.21 -2.52 -1.52
C ALA A 139 -42.39 -2.08 -0.28
N GLY A 140 -42.65 -0.85 0.17
CA GLY A 140 -42.08 -0.25 1.39
C GLY A 140 -42.88 -0.59 2.66
N ASP A 141 -42.92 0.34 3.62
CA ASP A 141 -43.57 0.21 4.94
C ASP A 141 -42.79 -0.61 6.00
N CYS A 142 -41.47 -0.61 5.91
CA CYS A 142 -40.58 -1.22 6.91
C CYS A 142 -39.81 -0.18 7.74
N ALA A 143 -40.45 0.95 8.07
CA ALA A 143 -39.82 2.06 8.78
C ALA A 143 -39.18 1.62 10.11
N ASP A 144 -39.85 0.76 10.88
CA ASP A 144 -39.32 0.23 12.13
C ASP A 144 -38.08 -0.65 11.92
N LYS A 145 -38.01 -1.40 10.81
CA LYS A 145 -36.83 -2.23 10.46
C LYS A 145 -35.66 -1.36 10.02
N ILE A 146 -35.92 -0.30 9.25
CA ILE A 146 -34.89 0.64 8.79
C ILE A 146 -34.29 1.42 9.96
N LEU A 147 -35.13 1.84 10.91
CA LEU A 147 -34.72 2.64 12.06
C LEU A 147 -34.18 1.81 13.23
N ALA A 148 -34.20 0.47 13.15
CA ALA A 148 -33.76 -0.40 14.24
C ALA A 148 -32.29 -0.17 14.66
N ASN A 149 -31.43 0.19 13.70
CA ASN A 149 -30.00 0.47 13.94
C ASN A 149 -29.71 1.97 14.11
N ALA A 150 -30.73 2.84 14.08
CA ALA A 150 -30.54 4.27 14.22
C ALA A 150 -30.13 4.63 15.65
N ALA A 151 -29.06 5.42 15.81
CA ALA A 151 -28.61 5.88 17.12
C ALA A 151 -29.66 6.77 17.82
N GLU A 152 -30.32 7.65 17.07
CA GLU A 152 -31.40 8.49 17.56
C GLU A 152 -32.51 8.63 16.50
N ARG A 153 -33.76 8.50 16.92
CA ARG A 153 -34.94 8.61 16.05
C ARG A 153 -35.98 9.56 16.63
N SER A 154 -36.67 10.27 15.74
CA SER A 154 -37.83 11.08 16.08
C SER A 154 -39.01 10.62 15.24
N GLY A 155 -39.88 9.81 15.82
CA GLY A 155 -40.96 9.13 15.08
C GLY A 155 -40.39 8.26 13.96
N TYR A 156 -40.76 8.59 12.71
CA TYR A 156 -40.33 7.90 11.49
C TYR A 156 -39.08 8.51 10.83
N TYR A 157 -38.34 9.38 11.53
CA TYR A 157 -37.19 10.10 10.97
C TYR A 157 -35.90 9.84 11.76
N PHE A 158 -34.77 9.85 11.04
CA PHE A 158 -33.44 9.94 11.65
C PHE A 158 -33.24 11.35 12.22
N LYS A 159 -32.80 11.43 13.47
CA LYS A 159 -32.47 12.72 14.08
C LYS A 159 -31.02 13.06 13.78
N VAL A 160 -30.80 14.22 13.14
CA VAL A 160 -29.47 14.73 12.78
C VAL A 160 -29.32 16.17 13.29
N PRO A 161 -28.17 16.56 13.86
CA PRO A 161 -27.92 17.94 14.24
C PRO A 161 -28.05 18.89 13.04
N LYS A 162 -28.76 19.98 13.24
CA LYS A 162 -28.88 21.03 12.22
C LYS A 162 -27.58 21.83 12.19
N VAL A 163 -26.82 21.70 11.12
CA VAL A 163 -25.60 22.50 10.91
C VAL A 163 -26.00 23.76 10.15
N MET A 164 -26.04 24.90 10.85
CA MET A 164 -26.10 26.23 10.24
C MET A 164 -24.65 26.69 10.08
N ARG A 165 -24.24 27.07 8.87
CA ARG A 165 -22.97 27.77 8.65
C ARG A 165 -23.27 29.27 8.69
N ASP A 166 -22.47 30.04 9.43
CA ASP A 166 -22.36 31.50 9.25
C ASP A 166 -21.64 31.81 7.94
#